data_AF-A0A167AWT4-F1
#
_entry.id   AF-A0A167AWT4-F1
#
_cell.length_a   1.000
_cell.length_b   1.000
_cell.length_c   1.000
_cell.angle_alpha   90.00
_cell.angle_beta   90.00
_cell.angle_gamma   90.00
#
_symmetry.space_group_name_H-M   'P 1'
#
loop_
_entity.id
_entity.type
_entity.pdbx_description
1 polymer ?
#
loop_
_entity_poly.entity_id
_entity_poly.type
_entity_poly.pdbx_seq_one_letter_code
_entity_poly.pdbx_strand_id
1 'polypeptide(L)' 'MTRRKKTDMGLVLIGGLLLGVGAFALFGGEVWISRLTVGEGQGIGGTAALVIGGIFIGLGLYFIKESRK' A
#
# COMPACT_ATOMS: atom_id res chain seq x y z
N MET A 1 -21.91 -30.39 5.69
CA MET A 1 -20.62 -29.78 6.04
C MET A 1 -20.48 -28.45 5.31
N THR A 2 -20.67 -27.32 6.00
CA THR A 2 -20.41 -25.99 5.45
C THR A 2 -18.90 -25.84 5.23
N ARG A 3 -18.47 -25.91 3.96
CA ARG A 3 -17.07 -25.73 3.56
C ARG A 3 -16.68 -24.29 3.87
N ARG A 4 -16.16 -24.01 5.08
CA ARG A 4 -15.57 -22.70 5.40
C ARG A 4 -14.48 -22.46 4.35
N LYS A 5 -14.70 -21.52 3.43
CA LYS A 5 -13.62 -20.92 2.64
C LYS A 5 -12.63 -20.37 3.64
N LYS A 6 -11.47 -21.02 3.73
CA LYS A 6 -10.42 -20.65 4.67
C LYS A 6 -9.80 -19.37 4.10
N THR A 7 -10.18 -18.22 4.65
CA THR A 7 -9.58 -16.95 4.25
C THR A 7 -8.08 -17.03 4.47
N ASP A 8 -7.31 -16.72 3.42
CA ASP A 8 -5.85 -16.69 3.53
C ASP A 8 -5.44 -15.45 4.33
N MET A 9 -5.08 -15.66 5.59
CA MET A 9 -4.70 -14.59 6.50
C MET A 9 -3.41 -13.87 6.02
N GLY A 10 -2.52 -14.57 5.33
CA GLY A 10 -1.30 -13.96 4.77
C GLY A 10 -1.65 -12.92 3.71
N LEU A 11 -2.58 -13.25 2.81
CA LEU A 11 -3.07 -12.31 1.79
C LEU A 11 -3.83 -11.13 2.40
N VAL A 12 -4.57 -11.34 3.49
CA VAL A 12 -5.22 -10.24 4.24
C VAL A 12 -4.19 -9.31 4.86
N LEU A 13 -3.14 -9.86 5.48
CA LEU A 13 -2.08 -9.07 6.11
C LEU A 13 -1.29 -8.26 5.09
N ILE A 14 -0.88 -8.88 3.97
CA ILE A 14 -0.19 -8.20 2.87
C ILE A 14 -1.10 -7.11 2.30
N GLY A 15 -2.37 -7.44 2.04
CA GLY A 15 -3.32 -6.47 1.51
C GLY A 15 -3.52 -5.27 2.44
N GLY A 16 -3.68 -5.51 3.74
CA GLY A 16 -3.78 -4.46 4.76
C GLY A 16 -2.52 -3.60 4.86
N LEU A 17 -1.33 -4.20 4.77
CA LEU A 17 -0.05 -3.47 4.76
C LEU A 17 0.04 -2.54 3.54
N LEU A 18 -0.28 -3.05 2.35
CA LEU A 18 -0.26 -2.26 1.11
C LEU A 18 -1.27 -1.13 1.16
N LEU A 19 -2.46 -1.36 1.73
CA LEU A 19 -3.43 -0.28 1.97
C LEU A 19 -2.87 0.80 2.90
N GLY A 20 -2.21 0.40 3.99
CA GLY A 20 -1.59 1.33 4.94
C GLY A 20 -0.48 2.16 4.31
N VAL A 21 0.42 1.53 3.56
CA VAL A 21 1.51 2.21 2.84
C VAL A 21 0.96 3.13 1.75
N GLY A 22 -0.03 2.68 0.98
CA GLY A 22 -0.67 3.49 -0.05
C GLY A 22 -1.36 4.72 0.54
N ALA A 23 -2.13 4.54 1.63
CA ALA A 23 -2.77 5.66 2.33
C ALA A 23 -1.73 6.64 2.88
N PHE A 24 -0.66 6.13 3.52
CA PHE A 24 0.43 6.97 4.02
C PHE A 24 1.08 7.80 2.91
N ALA A 25 1.32 7.21 1.73
CA ALA A 25 1.87 7.93 0.59
C ALA A 25 0.91 9.01 0.04
N LEU A 26 -0.40 8.73 0.00
CA LEU A 26 -1.41 9.68 -0.48
C LEU A 26 -1.62 10.86 0.48
N PHE A 27 -1.70 10.59 1.79
CA PHE A 27 -1.91 11.63 2.80
C PHE A 27 -0.63 12.38 3.17
N GLY A 28 0.53 11.73 3.03
CA GLY A 28 1.83 12.35 3.27
C GLY A 28 2.26 13.31 2.16
N GLY A 29 1.74 13.17 0.94
CA GLY A 29 2.06 14.04 -0.21
C GLY A 29 3.50 13.92 -0.75
N GLU A 30 4.39 13.32 0.03
CA GLU A 30 5.82 13.14 -0.23
C GLU A 30 6.29 11.79 0.31
N VAL A 31 6.95 11.00 -0.55
CA VAL A 31 7.58 9.72 -0.16
C VAL A 31 9.06 9.96 0.12
N TRP A 32 9.44 9.81 1.39
CA TRP A 32 10.81 10.02 1.86
C TRP A 32 11.54 8.68 1.99
N ILE A 33 12.54 8.43 1.14
CA ILE A 33 13.35 7.19 1.18
C ILE A 33 14.42 7.26 2.30
N SER A 34 14.82 8.46 2.73
CA SER A 34 15.71 8.65 3.88
C SER A 34 15.59 10.05 4.48
N ARG A 35 15.66 10.13 5.81
CA ARG A 35 15.58 11.38 6.59
C ARG A 35 16.97 12.01 6.87
N LEU A 36 18.06 11.25 6.62
CA LEU A 36 19.43 11.61 7.01
C LEU A 36 20.24 12.33 5.93
N THR A 37 19.78 12.28 4.68
CA THR A 37 20.33 13.04 3.56
C THR A 37 19.15 13.66 2.86
N VAL A 38 18.96 14.97 3.04
CA VAL A 38 17.96 15.70 2.27
C VAL A 38 18.69 16.87 1.64
N GLY A 39 19.22 16.66 0.44
CA GLY A 39 19.46 17.77 -0.47
C GLY A 39 18.10 18.25 -0.99
N GLU A 40 17.94 19.56 -1.18
CA GLU A 40 16.74 20.12 -1.82
C GLU A 40 16.46 19.35 -3.14
N GLY A 41 15.33 18.62 -3.20
CA GLY A 41 14.95 17.79 -4.36
C GLY A 41 14.96 16.26 -4.17
N GLN A 42 15.24 15.72 -2.97
CA GLN A 42 15.31 14.26 -2.74
C GLN A 42 13.96 13.57 -2.39
N GLY A 43 12.88 14.33 -2.22
CA GLY A 43 11.53 13.80 -1.98
C GLY A 43 10.81 13.47 -3.28
N ILE A 44 10.21 12.28 -3.39
CA ILE A 44 9.24 12.00 -4.46
C ILE A 44 7.91 12.62 -4.03
N GLY A 45 7.68 13.87 -4.40
CA GLY A 45 6.48 14.64 -4.08
C GLY A 45 5.45 14.69 -5.21
N GLY A 46 4.23 15.13 -4.88
CA GLY A 46 3.21 15.49 -5.87
C GLY A 46 2.64 14.30 -6.65
N THR A 47 2.52 14.44 -7.97
CA THR A 47 1.87 13.43 -8.84
C THR A 47 2.50 12.04 -8.73
N ALA A 48 3.82 11.96 -8.52
CA ALA A 48 4.50 10.67 -8.36
C ALA A 48 4.10 9.96 -7.06
N ALA A 49 3.98 10.70 -5.94
CA ALA A 49 3.48 10.16 -4.68
C ALA A 49 2.04 9.66 -4.80
N LEU A 50 1.20 10.39 -5.56
CA LEU A 50 -0.17 9.98 -5.85
C LEU A 50 -0.25 8.67 -6.66
N VAL A 51 0.57 8.54 -7.70
CA VAL A 51 0.63 7.33 -8.53
C VAL A 51 1.10 6.13 -7.70
N ILE A 52 2.17 6.31 -6.92
CA ILE A 52 2.71 5.26 -6.04
C ILE A 52 1.64 4.83 -5.02
N GLY A 53 1.03 5.79 -4.34
CA GLY A 53 -0.05 5.54 -3.39
C GLY A 53 -1.23 4.80 -4.02
N GLY A 54 -1.67 5.22 -5.20
CA GLY A 54 -2.75 4.57 -5.95
C GLY A 54 -2.45 3.11 -6.32
N ILE A 55 -1.22 2.81 -6.75
CA ILE A 55 -0.79 1.43 -7.05
C ILE A 55 -0.84 0.57 -5.79
N PHE A 56 -0.32 1.07 -4.66
CA PHE A 56 -0.34 0.36 -3.39
C PHE A 56 -1.77 0.08 -2.91
N ILE A 57 -2.68 1.05 -3.02
CA ILE A 57 -4.10 0.86 -2.70
C ILE A 57 -4.72 -0.22 -3.61
N GLY A 58 -4.50 -0.13 -4.93
CA GLY A 58 -5.04 -1.08 -5.89
C GLY A 58 -4.59 -2.52 -5.64
N LEU A 59 -3.29 -2.72 -5.39
CA LEU A 59 -2.73 -4.04 -5.04
C LEU A 59 -3.25 -4.53 -3.69
N GLY A 60 -3.39 -3.65 -2.69
CA GLY A 60 -3.95 -3.99 -1.38
C GLY A 60 -5.37 -4.54 -1.48
N LEU A 61 -6.23 -3.84 -2.24
CA LEU A 61 -7.60 -4.29 -2.53
C LEU A 61 -7.63 -5.62 -3.28
N TYR A 62 -6.72 -5.79 -4.25
CA TYR A 62 -6.60 -7.04 -5.02
C TYR A 62 -6.28 -8.23 -4.09
N PHE A 63 -5.28 -8.12 -3.22
CA PHE A 63 -4.90 -9.20 -2.31
C PHE A 63 -5.98 -9.50 -1.27
N ILE A 64 -6.68 -8.49 -0.75
CA ILE A 64 -7.83 -8.72 0.15
C ILE A 64 -8.95 -9.46 -0.59
N LYS A 65 -9.21 -9.11 -1.84
CA LYS A 65 -10.21 -9.82 -2.67
C LYS A 65 -9.77 -11.27 -2.92
N GLU A 66 -8.51 -11.48 -3.26
CA GLU A 66 -7.95 -12.81 -3.54
C GLU A 66 -7.92 -13.70 -2.28
N SER A 67 -7.72 -13.12 -1.10
CA SER A 67 -7.75 -13.84 0.19
C SER A 67 -9.06 -14.59 0.46
N ARG A 68 -10.15 -14.21 -0.21
CA ARG A 68 -11.50 -14.78 -0.06
C ARG A 68 -11.88 -15.72 -1.20
N LYS A 69 -11.02 -15.89 -2.21
CA LYS A 69 -11.24 -16.86 -3.28
C LYS A 69 -10.91 -18.27 -2.82
#